data_AF-A0AA95LZE3-F1
#
_entry.id   AF-A0AA95LZE3-F1
#
_cell.length_a   1.000
_cell.length_b   1.000
_cell.length_c   1.000
_cell.angle_alpha   90.00
_cell.angle_beta   90.00
_cell.angle_gamma   90.00
#
_symmetry.space_group_name_H-M   'P 1'
#
loop_
_entity.id
_entity.type
_entity.pdbx_description
1 polymer ?
#
loop_
_entity_poly.entity_id
_entity_poly.type
_entity_poly.pdbx_seq_one_letter_code
_entity_poly.pdbx_strand_id
1 'polypeptide(L)'
;MNVKIVDISEKLIDGYKVLVQVDSSQFIAEWDGDKPAENENYNVEIDIDDEFIWNTNIAFSDENANAIIQNEEGFKVIAKLDYNSEDNLATLNVYNSIVLIDIEGIEQDIANEWVEMQCTSIKLFNTNL
;
A
#
# COMPACT_ATOMS: atom_id res chain seq x y z
N MET A 1 8.21 0.62 5.18
CA MET A 1 8.26 1.80 4.28
C MET A 1 8.73 3.03 5.05
N ASN A 2 9.49 3.95 4.46
CA ASN A 2 9.82 5.24 5.10
C ASN A 2 8.94 6.35 4.51
N VAL A 3 8.23 7.09 5.35
CA VAL A 3 7.33 8.16 4.93
C VAL A 3 7.63 9.45 5.68
N LYS A 4 7.44 10.57 5.00
CA LYS A 4 7.37 11.90 5.63
C LYS A 4 5.92 12.30 5.82
N ILE A 5 5.57 12.78 7.01
CA ILE A 5 4.26 13.38 7.27
C ILE A 5 4.27 14.81 6.73
N VAL A 6 3.42 15.11 5.77
CA VAL A 6 3.33 16.44 5.14
C VAL A 6 2.30 17.30 5.85
N ASP A 7 1.13 16.73 6.13
CA ASP A 7 0.00 17.41 6.78
C ASP A 7 -0.87 16.41 7.56
N ILE A 8 -1.61 16.89 8.54
CA ILE A 8 -2.53 16.09 9.38
C ILE A 8 -3.91 16.76 9.35
N SER A 9 -4.85 16.14 8.65
CA SER A 9 -6.10 16.82 8.26
C SER A 9 -7.28 16.52 9.18
N GLU A 10 -7.43 15.27 9.65
CA GLU A 10 -8.60 14.82 10.40
C GLU A 10 -8.21 13.83 11.49
N LYS A 11 -8.88 13.89 12.66
CA LYS A 11 -8.77 12.85 13.69
C LYS A 11 -9.83 11.77 13.42
N LEU A 12 -9.40 10.53 13.32
CA LEU A 12 -10.24 9.33 13.20
C LEU A 12 -10.47 8.70 14.59
N ILE A 13 -11.28 7.64 14.64
CA ILE A 13 -11.52 6.87 15.87
C ILE A 13 -10.21 6.28 16.38
N ASP A 14 -9.48 5.61 15.49
CA ASP A 14 -8.26 4.85 15.82
C ASP A 14 -6.97 5.55 15.34
N GLY A 15 -7.05 6.83 14.96
CA GLY A 15 -5.87 7.57 14.51
C GLY A 15 -6.16 8.87 13.78
N TYR A 16 -5.51 9.09 12.63
CA TYR A 16 -5.56 10.37 11.89
C TYR A 16 -5.58 10.15 10.38
N LYS A 17 -6.20 11.05 9.62
CA LYS A 17 -5.86 11.18 8.19
C LYS A 17 -4.64 12.05 8.04
N VAL A 18 -3.69 11.57 7.26
CA VAL A 18 -2.41 12.24 7.04
C VAL A 18 -2.11 12.31 5.54
N LEU A 19 -1.62 13.47 5.09
CA LEU A 19 -0.95 13.55 3.80
C LEU A 19 0.49 13.09 4.02
N VAL A 20 0.91 12.06 3.31
CA VAL A 20 2.26 11.52 3.41
C VAL A 20 3.02 11.69 2.10
N GLN A 21 4.34 11.68 2.21
CA GLN A 21 5.25 11.59 1.08
C GLN A 21 6.14 10.36 1.21
N VAL A 22 6.22 9.56 0.14
CA VAL A 22 7.20 8.48 -0.06
C VAL A 22 7.86 8.70 -1.41
N ASP A 23 9.19 8.76 -1.45
CA ASP A 23 9.95 9.17 -2.63
C ASP A 23 9.35 10.45 -3.29
N SER A 24 8.88 10.34 -4.54
CA SER A 24 8.21 11.43 -5.27
C SER A 24 6.68 11.40 -5.19
N SER A 25 6.09 10.38 -4.57
CA SER A 25 4.65 10.21 -4.42
C SER A 25 4.14 10.92 -3.17
N GLN A 26 3.01 11.62 -3.29
CA GLN A 26 2.23 12.11 -2.16
C GLN A 26 0.81 11.58 -2.23
N PHE A 27 0.28 11.13 -1.09
CA PHE A 27 -1.06 10.57 -1.01
C PHE A 27 -1.61 10.69 0.41
N ILE A 28 -2.93 10.69 0.55
CA ILE A 28 -3.60 10.67 1.84
C ILE A 28 -3.72 9.22 2.31
N ALA A 29 -3.35 8.96 3.56
CA ALA A 29 -3.49 7.66 4.21
C ALA A 29 -4.17 7.78 5.56
N GLU A 30 -4.68 6.65 6.06
CA GLU A 30 -5.10 6.50 7.44
C GLU A 30 -3.89 6.12 8.29
N TRP A 31 -3.57 6.95 9.25
CA TRP A 31 -2.53 6.72 10.24
C TRP A 31 -3.13 6.05 11.46
N ASP A 32 -2.64 4.86 11.80
CA ASP A 32 -2.98 4.14 13.02
C ASP A 32 -1.88 4.36 14.08
N GLY A 33 -2.31 4.81 15.26
CA GLY A 33 -1.45 5.06 16.42
C GLY A 33 -1.47 6.51 16.91
N ASP A 34 -0.46 6.85 17.71
CA ASP A 34 -0.33 8.19 18.29
C ASP A 34 -0.18 9.26 17.22
N LYS A 35 -0.64 10.49 17.53
CA LYS A 35 -0.60 11.61 16.59
C LYS A 35 0.83 11.81 16.07
N PRO A 36 1.06 11.73 14.76
CA PRO A 36 2.38 11.99 14.22
C PRO A 36 2.72 13.49 14.28
N ALA A 37 3.99 13.81 14.08
CA ALA A 37 4.45 15.18 13.90
C ALA A 37 4.57 15.52 12.42
N GLU A 38 4.07 16.69 12.02
CA GLU A 38 4.28 17.22 10.67
C GLU A 38 5.76 17.44 10.40
N ASN A 39 6.16 17.22 9.15
CA ASN A 39 7.52 17.29 8.63
C ASN A 39 8.53 16.27 9.18
N GLU A 40 8.08 15.33 10.02
CA GLU A 40 8.93 14.24 10.52
C GLU A 40 8.83 12.99 9.63
N ASN A 41 9.89 12.17 9.69
CA ASN A 41 9.96 10.90 8.96
C ASN A 41 9.69 9.73 9.91
N TYR A 42 8.91 8.77 9.43
CA TYR A 42 8.53 7.57 10.15
C TYR A 42 8.84 6.33 9.32
N ASN A 43 9.32 5.30 10.01
CA ASN A 43 9.27 3.95 9.45
C ASN A 43 7.90 3.38 9.82
N VAL A 44 7.18 2.94 8.80
CA VAL A 44 5.80 2.46 8.94
C VAL A 44 5.64 1.10 8.25
N GLU A 45 4.71 0.33 8.78
CA GLU A 45 4.07 -0.77 8.06
C GLU A 45 2.90 -0.20 7.26
N ILE A 46 2.70 -0.73 6.06
CA ILE A 46 1.57 -0.40 5.19
C ILE A 46 0.64 -1.59 5.12
N ASP A 47 -0.65 -1.31 5.16
CA ASP A 47 -1.72 -2.28 5.02
C ASP A 47 -2.68 -1.81 3.92
N ILE A 48 -3.13 -2.77 3.13
CA ILE A 48 -4.04 -2.58 2.00
C ILE A 48 -5.15 -3.62 2.14
N ASP A 49 -6.22 -3.20 2.79
CA ASP A 49 -7.39 -4.03 3.12
C ASP A 49 -8.42 -3.91 1.99
N ASP A 50 -8.19 -4.65 0.91
CA ASP A 50 -9.09 -4.77 -0.25
C ASP A 50 -9.07 -6.20 -0.80
N GLU A 51 -10.18 -6.61 -1.40
CA GLU A 51 -10.27 -7.87 -2.13
C GLU A 51 -9.70 -7.70 -3.55
N PHE A 52 -8.70 -8.51 -3.91
CA PHE A 52 -8.11 -8.46 -5.24
C PHE A 52 -8.57 -9.63 -6.11
N ILE A 53 -9.01 -9.31 -7.33
CA ILE A 53 -9.42 -10.27 -8.35
C ILE A 53 -8.52 -10.05 -9.56
N TRP A 54 -7.79 -11.09 -9.95
CA TRP A 54 -6.87 -11.06 -11.08
C TRP A 54 -7.58 -10.65 -12.38
N ASN A 55 -6.92 -9.81 -13.18
CA ASN A 55 -7.43 -9.16 -14.39
C ASN A 55 -8.68 -8.27 -14.19
N THR A 56 -9.06 -7.96 -12.95
CA THR A 56 -10.16 -7.04 -12.64
C THR A 56 -9.65 -5.76 -11.98
N ASN A 57 -9.04 -5.88 -10.80
CA ASN A 57 -8.46 -4.75 -10.06
C ASN A 57 -6.99 -5.00 -9.66
N ILE A 58 -6.40 -6.13 -10.08
CA ILE A 58 -4.97 -6.39 -10.06
C ILE A 58 -4.59 -7.10 -11.36
N ALA A 59 -3.48 -6.69 -11.99
CA ALA A 59 -2.92 -7.35 -13.16
C ALA A 59 -1.42 -7.03 -13.26
N PHE A 60 -0.72 -7.65 -14.21
CA PHE A 60 0.65 -7.23 -14.54
C PHE A 60 0.69 -5.76 -14.93
N SER A 61 1.74 -5.06 -14.48
CA SER A 61 1.98 -3.67 -14.86
C SER A 61 2.97 -3.59 -16.03
N ASP A 62 2.75 -2.60 -16.89
CA ASP A 62 3.76 -2.16 -17.87
C ASP A 62 4.87 -1.30 -17.22
N GLU A 63 4.64 -0.82 -15.99
CA GLU A 63 5.59 -0.05 -15.21
C GLU A 63 6.48 -0.97 -14.34
N ASN A 64 7.67 -0.50 -14.00
CA ASN A 64 8.70 -1.32 -13.32
C ASN A 64 9.31 -0.62 -12.09
N ALA A 65 8.53 0.25 -11.46
CA ALA A 65 8.91 0.99 -10.28
C ALA A 65 7.75 1.07 -9.29
N ASN A 66 8.07 1.12 -7.99
CA ASN A 66 7.07 1.34 -6.96
C ASN A 66 6.37 2.68 -7.19
N ALA A 67 5.04 2.68 -7.08
CA ALA A 67 4.25 3.89 -7.15
C ALA A 67 3.00 3.74 -6.31
N ILE A 68 2.62 4.82 -5.63
CA ILE A 68 1.27 4.99 -5.05
C ILE A 68 0.75 6.30 -5.63
N ILE A 69 -0.38 6.21 -6.33
CA ILE A 69 -0.99 7.32 -7.05
C ILE A 69 -2.44 7.43 -6.59
N GLN A 70 -2.77 8.51 -5.90
CA GLN A 70 -4.15 8.77 -5.49
C GLN A 70 -4.95 9.36 -6.66
N ASN A 71 -6.15 8.84 -6.89
CA ASN A 71 -7.08 9.26 -7.94
C ASN A 71 -8.52 9.35 -7.38
N GLU A 72 -9.50 9.67 -8.23
CA GLU A 72 -10.91 9.81 -7.81
C GLU A 72 -11.53 8.47 -7.34
N GLU A 73 -10.95 7.34 -7.74
CA GLU A 73 -11.42 5.98 -7.44
C GLU A 73 -10.66 5.35 -6.26
N GLY A 74 -9.77 6.09 -5.60
CA GLY A 74 -8.91 5.61 -4.50
C GLY A 74 -7.44 5.72 -4.87
N PHE A 75 -6.75 4.59 -4.97
CA PHE A 75 -5.32 4.50 -5.19
C PHE A 75 -4.98 3.48 -6.27
N LYS A 76 -4.17 3.90 -7.23
CA LYS A 76 -3.39 2.98 -8.07
C LYS A 76 -2.06 2.69 -7.36
N VAL A 77 -1.79 1.42 -7.09
CA VAL A 77 -0.53 0.95 -6.51
C VAL A 77 0.21 0.10 -7.53
N ILE A 78 1.50 0.36 -7.71
CA ILE A 78 2.41 -0.43 -8.53
C ILE A 78 3.47 -1.01 -7.61
N ALA A 79 3.58 -2.32 -7.58
CA ALA A 79 4.42 -3.05 -6.64
C ALA A 79 4.84 -4.41 -7.20
N LYS A 80 5.76 -5.09 -6.50
CA LYS A 80 6.14 -6.45 -6.85
C LYS A 80 5.27 -7.46 -6.13
N LEU A 81 4.73 -8.43 -6.86
CA LEU A 81 3.93 -9.53 -6.35
C LEU A 81 4.77 -10.81 -6.32
N ASP A 82 4.64 -11.53 -5.21
CA ASP A 82 4.93 -12.96 -5.11
C ASP A 82 3.61 -13.67 -4.76
N TYR A 83 3.26 -14.72 -5.51
CA TYR A 83 2.10 -15.57 -5.26
C TYR A 83 2.49 -17.04 -5.32
N ASN A 84 2.11 -17.77 -4.27
CA ASN A 84 2.26 -19.22 -4.17
C ASN A 84 0.86 -19.86 -4.25
N SER A 85 0.62 -20.63 -5.31
CA SER A 85 -0.65 -21.30 -5.57
C SER A 85 -0.89 -22.53 -4.70
N GLU A 86 0.14 -23.18 -4.15
CA GLU A 86 -0.01 -24.33 -3.24
C GLU A 86 -0.57 -23.88 -1.88
N ASP A 87 -0.10 -22.73 -1.38
CA ASP A 87 -0.50 -22.17 -0.09
C ASP A 87 -1.61 -21.10 -0.21
N ASN A 88 -1.98 -20.73 -1.43
CA ASN A 88 -2.84 -19.60 -1.76
C ASN A 88 -2.43 -18.30 -1.02
N LEU A 89 -1.14 -18.01 -1.05
CA LEU A 89 -0.54 -16.88 -0.33
C LEU A 89 0.02 -15.86 -1.32
N ALA A 90 -0.41 -14.60 -1.18
CA ALA A 90 0.12 -13.48 -1.95
C ALA A 90 0.78 -12.44 -1.04
N THR A 91 1.94 -11.95 -1.48
CA THR A 91 2.62 -10.82 -0.86
C THR A 91 2.99 -9.76 -1.87
N LEU A 92 2.80 -8.49 -1.51
CA LEU A 92 3.34 -7.36 -2.24
C LEU A 92 4.59 -6.83 -1.54
N ASN A 93 5.57 -6.39 -2.33
CA ASN A 93 6.64 -5.52 -1.87
C ASN A 93 6.36 -4.08 -2.32
N VAL A 94 5.87 -3.26 -1.39
CA VAL A 94 5.54 -1.85 -1.58
C VAL A 94 6.58 -1.00 -0.84
N TYR A 95 7.50 -0.35 -1.58
CA TYR A 95 8.59 0.47 -1.01
C TYR A 95 9.35 -0.21 0.16
N ASN A 96 9.76 -1.47 -0.03
CA ASN A 96 10.43 -2.32 0.96
C ASN A 96 9.56 -2.71 2.17
N SER A 97 8.24 -2.53 2.09
CA SER A 97 7.28 -3.12 3.02
C SER A 97 6.67 -4.35 2.39
N ILE A 98 6.60 -5.46 3.14
CA ILE A 98 5.88 -6.65 2.73
C ILE A 98 4.43 -6.50 3.20
N VAL A 99 3.48 -6.61 2.28
CA VAL A 99 2.03 -6.54 2.55
C VAL A 99 1.42 -7.87 2.16
N LEU A 100 0.66 -8.48 3.06
CA LEU A 100 -0.16 -9.65 2.73
C LEU A 100 -1.45 -9.15 2.07
N ILE A 101 -1.85 -9.80 0.98
CA ILE A 101 -3.11 -9.48 0.30
C ILE A 101 -3.92 -10.74 0.06
N ASP A 102 -5.23 -10.59 0.01
CA ASP A 102 -6.15 -11.62 -0.46
C ASP A 102 -6.36 -11.45 -1.96
N ILE A 103 -6.00 -12.49 -2.73
CA ILE A 103 -6.12 -12.50 -4.19
C ILE A 103 -6.86 -13.73 -4.70
N GLU A 104 -7.76 -13.52 -5.66
CA GLU A 104 -8.52 -14.57 -6.33
C GLU A 104 -8.30 -14.57 -7.86
N GLY A 105 -8.58 -15.70 -8.51
CA GLY A 105 -8.60 -15.81 -9.97
C GLY A 105 -7.23 -15.95 -10.65
N ILE A 106 -6.18 -16.17 -9.87
CA ILE A 106 -4.84 -16.46 -10.34
C ILE A 106 -4.60 -17.98 -10.36
N GLU A 107 -4.11 -18.52 -11.47
CA GLU A 107 -3.96 -19.98 -11.67
C GLU A 107 -2.49 -20.45 -11.68
N GLN A 108 -1.55 -19.52 -11.55
CA GLN A 108 -0.11 -19.78 -11.69
C GLN A 108 0.68 -19.05 -10.63
N ASP A 109 1.78 -19.66 -10.19
CA ASP A 109 2.75 -18.98 -9.32
C ASP A 109 3.30 -17.72 -10.01
N ILE A 110 3.50 -16.69 -9.20
CA ILE A 110 4.17 -15.45 -9.61
C ILE A 110 5.35 -15.24 -8.68
N ALA A 111 6.51 -14.92 -9.25
CA ALA A 111 7.72 -14.66 -8.49
C ALA A 111 8.28 -13.28 -8.89
N ASN A 112 8.19 -12.33 -7.96
CA ASN A 112 8.83 -11.02 -8.04
C ASN A 112 8.47 -10.19 -9.28
N GLU A 113 7.22 -10.31 -9.75
CA GLU A 113 6.72 -9.62 -10.96
C GLU A 113 6.03 -8.30 -10.61
N TRP A 114 6.13 -7.33 -11.51
CA TRP A 114 5.44 -6.05 -11.34
C TRP A 114 3.95 -6.17 -11.64
N VAL A 115 3.14 -5.73 -10.69
CA VAL A 115 1.69 -5.65 -10.81
C VAL A 115 1.23 -4.24 -10.56
N GLU A 116 0.10 -3.91 -11.17
CA GLU A 116 -0.67 -2.73 -10.84
C GLU A 116 -2.02 -3.14 -10.27
N MET A 117 -2.49 -2.38 -9.30
CA MET A 117 -3.75 -2.62 -8.64
C MET A 117 -4.48 -1.35 -8.25
N GLN A 118 -5.79 -1.47 -8.14
CA GLN A 118 -6.68 -0.41 -7.65
C GLN A 118 -7.21 -0.81 -6.28
N CYS A 119 -6.97 0.04 -5.28
CA CYS A 119 -7.50 -0.09 -3.92
C CYS A 119 -8.17 1.21 -3.47
N THR A 120 -9.00 1.11 -2.44
CA THR A 120 -9.87 2.18 -1.93
C THR A 120 -9.25 2.94 -0.77
N SER A 121 -8.40 2.27 0.01
CA SER A 121 -7.77 2.84 1.21
C SER A 121 -6.36 2.29 1.43
N ILE A 122 -5.54 3.08 2.13
CA ILE A 122 -4.21 2.70 2.60
C ILE A 122 -4.12 3.08 4.08
N LYS A 123 -3.74 2.10 4.90
CA LYS A 123 -3.46 2.30 6.33
C LYS A 123 -1.95 2.23 6.58
N LEU A 124 -1.47 3.07 7.50
CA LEU A 124 -0.07 3.14 7.91
C LEU A 124 0.02 2.96 9.42
N PHE A 125 0.84 2.00 9.84
CA PHE A 125 1.08 1.71 11.25
C PHE A 125 2.47 2.21 11.66
N ASN A 126 2.53 2.99 12.73
CA ASN A 126 3.81 3.41 13.30
C ASN A 126 4.52 2.22 13.96
N THR A 127 5.69 1.82 13.45
CA THR A 127 6.46 0.71 14.04
C THR A 127 7.38 1.15 15.17
N ASN A 128 7.52 2.46 15.41
CA ASN A 128 8.31 3.00 16.52
C ASN A 128 7.44 3.02 17.79
N LEU A 129 7.30 1.86 18.44
CA LEU A 129 6.75 1.69 19.78
C LEU A 129 7.87 1.62 20.83
#